data_AF-A0A7S0HX64-F1
#
_entry.id   AF-A0A7S0HX64-F1
#
_cell.length_a   1.000
_cell.length_b   1.000
_cell.length_c   1.000
_cell.angle_alpha   90.00
_cell.angle_beta   90.00
_cell.angle_gamma   90.00
#
_symmetry.space_group_name_H-M   'P 1'
#
loop_
_entity.id
_entity.type
_entity.pdbx_description
1 polymer ?
#
loop_
_entity_poly.entity_id
_entity_poly.type
_entity_poly.pdbx_seq_one_letter_code
_entity_poly.pdbx_strand_id
1 'polypeptide(L)'
;SRPSQDIRELLRSAQSRVLSGLKIAFSGVIPHSFPLLSSREGRLATLLGAQCCEEISGITHLIVVIRTGLTEKVIESIRRGNVEIVGPEWLYACASRWEKA
;
A
#
# COMPACT_ATOMS: atom_id res chain seq x y z
N SER A 1 -14.01 -12.76 28.74
CA SER A 1 -13.63 -11.88 27.60
C SER A 1 -13.64 -10.44 28.09
N ARG A 2 -12.59 -9.65 27.80
CA ARG A 2 -12.58 -8.21 28.12
C ARG A 2 -13.22 -7.48 26.93
N PRO A 3 -14.37 -6.80 27.08
CA PRO A 3 -15.14 -6.24 25.96
C PRO A 3 -14.35 -5.22 25.12
N SER A 4 -13.33 -4.57 25.69
CA SER A 4 -12.46 -3.64 24.98
C SER A 4 -11.46 -4.30 24.03
N GLN A 5 -11.15 -5.58 24.23
CA GLN A 5 -10.27 -6.34 23.35
C GLN A 5 -11.02 -6.79 22.09
N ASP A 6 -12.26 -7.24 22.26
CA ASP A 6 -13.13 -7.68 21.16
C ASP A 6 -13.38 -6.54 20.15
N ILE A 7 -13.65 -5.31 20.62
CA ILE A 7 -13.83 -4.14 19.76
C ILE A 7 -12.56 -3.82 18.96
N ARG A 8 -11.38 -3.90 19.59
CA ARG A 8 -10.10 -3.62 18.89
C ARG A 8 -9.82 -4.64 17.80
N GLU A 9 -10.13 -5.90 18.04
CA GLU A 9 -9.98 -6.98 17.06
C GLU A 9 -10.96 -6.82 15.89
N LEU A 10 -12.21 -6.46 16.17
CA LEU A 10 -13.22 -6.16 15.13
C LEU A 10 -12.80 -4.98 14.25
N LEU A 11 -12.32 -3.88 14.84
CA LEU A 11 -11.85 -2.71 14.08
C LEU A 11 -10.63 -3.06 13.22
N ARG A 12 -9.66 -3.82 13.77
CA ARG A 12 -8.50 -4.29 13.00
C ARG A 12 -8.91 -5.19 11.84
N SER A 13 -9.86 -6.10 12.07
CA SER A 13 -10.41 -6.98 11.05
C SER A 13 -11.12 -6.20 9.94
N ALA A 14 -11.85 -5.13 10.30
CA ALA A 14 -12.47 -4.24 9.33
C ALA A 14 -11.43 -3.51 8.47
N GLN A 15 -10.42 -2.92 9.11
CA GLN A 15 -9.32 -2.24 8.40
C GLN A 15 -8.57 -3.18 7.46
N SER A 16 -8.25 -4.40 7.90
CA SER A 16 -7.50 -5.36 7.08
C SER A 16 -8.24 -5.87 5.86
N ARG A 17 -9.54 -5.57 5.71
CA ARG A 17 -10.32 -5.93 4.51
C ARG A 17 -10.22 -4.88 3.40
N VAL A 18 -9.79 -3.66 3.71
CA VAL A 18 -9.83 -2.51 2.78
C VAL A 18 -9.00 -2.74 1.53
N LEU A 19 -7.77 -3.22 1.69
CA LEU A 19 -6.82 -3.50 0.62
C LEU A 19 -6.43 -4.98 0.54
N SER A 20 -7.28 -5.86 1.09
CA SER A 20 -7.04 -7.31 1.08
C SER A 20 -6.89 -7.83 -0.35
N GLY A 21 -5.89 -8.68 -0.56
CA GLY A 21 -5.57 -9.25 -1.88
C GLY A 21 -4.75 -8.33 -2.79
N LEU A 22 -4.51 -7.08 -2.41
CA LEU A 22 -3.62 -6.20 -3.18
C LEU A 22 -2.16 -6.47 -2.86
N LYS A 23 -1.34 -6.42 -3.91
CA LYS A 23 0.13 -6.41 -3.84
C LYS A 23 0.61 -5.02 -4.22
N ILE A 24 1.34 -4.36 -3.32
CA ILE A 24 1.70 -2.94 -3.43
C ILE A 24 3.22 -2.80 -3.35
N ALA A 25 3.80 -2.11 -4.34
CA ALA A 25 5.18 -1.64 -4.25
C ALA A 25 5.23 -0.11 -4.20
N PHE A 26 6.37 0.42 -3.79
CA PHE A 26 6.63 1.86 -3.66
C PHE A 26 7.80 2.28 -4.55
N SER A 27 7.69 3.46 -5.16
CA SER A 27 8.78 4.10 -5.93
C SER A 27 8.91 5.58 -5.57
N GLY A 28 10.09 6.00 -5.10
CA GLY A 28 10.35 7.38 -4.70
C GLY A 28 9.63 7.85 -3.42
N VAL A 29 8.86 6.98 -2.77
CA VAL A 29 8.14 7.27 -1.51
C VAL A 29 8.97 6.88 -0.29
N ILE A 30 9.63 5.72 -0.34
CA ILE A 30 10.42 5.17 0.76
C ILE A 30 11.88 5.12 0.31
N PRO A 31 12.84 5.69 1.07
CA PRO A 31 14.26 5.59 0.77
C PRO A 31 14.72 4.13 0.70
N HIS A 32 15.58 3.78 -0.25
CA HIS A 32 16.02 2.40 -0.45
C HIS A 32 16.75 1.80 0.77
N SER A 33 17.43 2.63 1.57
CA SER A 33 18.12 2.23 2.79
C SER A 33 17.18 1.98 3.98
N PHE A 34 15.87 2.24 3.84
CA PHE A 34 14.92 2.15 4.92
C PHE A 34 14.02 0.91 4.78
N PRO A 35 13.85 0.09 5.84
CA PRO A 35 13.03 -1.12 5.75
C PRO A 35 11.58 -0.81 5.41
N LEU A 36 11.05 -1.46 4.36
CA LEU A 36 9.71 -1.20 3.82
C LEU A 36 8.61 -1.27 4.87
N LEU A 37 8.57 -2.35 5.65
CA LEU A 37 7.55 -2.58 6.68
C LEU A 37 7.70 -1.69 7.91
N SER A 38 8.85 -1.01 8.06
CA SER A 38 9.08 -0.02 9.12
C SER A 38 8.69 1.38 8.68
N SER A 39 8.42 1.62 7.39
CA SER A 39 7.99 2.93 6.90
C SER A 39 6.55 3.24 7.32
N ARG A 40 6.18 4.52 7.34
CA ARG A 40 4.81 4.93 7.66
C ARG A 40 3.83 4.34 6.64
N GLU A 41 4.18 4.39 5.36
CA GLU A 41 3.35 3.97 4.23
C GLU A 41 3.26 2.44 4.16
N GLY A 42 4.37 1.74 4.39
CA GLY A 42 4.39 0.28 4.45
C GLY A 42 3.54 -0.26 5.61
N ARG A 43 3.67 0.30 6.82
CA ARG A 43 2.81 -0.07 7.95
C ARG A 43 1.33 0.21 7.68
N LEU A 44 1.03 1.34 7.04
CA LEU A 44 -0.35 1.71 6.73
C LEU A 44 -0.98 0.76 5.70
N ALA A 45 -0.26 0.44 4.63
CA ALA A 45 -0.72 -0.52 3.64
C ALA A 45 -0.93 -1.92 4.25
N THR A 46 0.00 -2.38 5.10
CA THR A 46 -0.16 -3.65 5.83
C THR A 46 -1.34 -3.63 6.80
N LEU A 47 -1.56 -2.53 7.52
CA LEU A 47 -2.73 -2.38 8.41
C LEU A 47 -4.05 -2.53 7.65
N LEU A 48 -4.10 -2.00 6.42
CA LEU A 48 -5.25 -2.10 5.53
C LEU A 48 -5.37 -3.46 4.81
N GLY A 49 -4.45 -4.39 5.06
CA GLY A 49 -4.49 -5.76 4.52
C GLY A 49 -3.77 -5.97 3.20
N ALA A 50 -3.02 -4.99 2.71
CA ALA A 50 -2.19 -5.17 1.52
C ALA A 50 -0.90 -5.94 1.81
N GLN A 51 -0.42 -6.67 0.82
CA GLN A 51 0.93 -7.24 0.80
C GLN A 51 1.90 -6.20 0.23
N CYS A 52 2.86 -5.74 1.03
CA CYS A 52 3.92 -4.85 0.59
C CYS A 52 5.04 -5.67 -0.10
N CYS A 53 5.42 -5.26 -1.32
CA CYS A 53 6.40 -5.93 -2.17
C CYS A 53 7.59 -5.00 -2.46
N GLU A 54 8.81 -5.54 -2.40
CA GLU A 54 10.01 -4.79 -2.81
C GLU A 54 10.18 -4.76 -4.33
N GLU A 55 9.86 -5.89 -4.97
CA GLU A 55 9.88 -6.07 -6.42
C GLU A 55 8.56 -5.69 -7.07
N ILE A 56 8.63 -5.34 -8.36
CA ILE A 56 7.45 -4.97 -9.17
C ILE A 56 6.73 -6.21 -9.70
N SER A 57 7.39 -7.37 -9.74
CA SER A 57 6.84 -8.55 -10.37
C SER A 57 5.57 -9.02 -9.66
N GLY A 58 4.44 -9.00 -10.38
CA GLY A 58 3.15 -9.45 -9.87
C GLY A 58 2.46 -8.50 -8.88
N ILE A 59 2.88 -7.22 -8.81
CA ILE A 59 2.14 -6.21 -8.05
C ILE A 59 0.85 -5.82 -8.76
N THR A 60 -0.10 -5.31 -7.99
CA THR A 60 -1.36 -4.75 -8.49
C THR A 60 -1.36 -3.23 -8.52
N HIS A 61 -0.65 -2.60 -7.57
CA HIS A 61 -0.57 -1.15 -7.45
C HIS A 61 0.88 -0.72 -7.22
N LEU A 62 1.29 0.35 -7.86
CA LEU A 62 2.55 1.03 -7.63
C LEU A 62 2.26 2.43 -7.06
N ILE A 63 2.70 2.68 -5.82
CA ILE A 63 2.57 4.00 -5.19
C ILE A 63 3.82 4.83 -5.51
N VAL A 64 3.64 5.96 -6.17
CA VAL A 64 4.73 6.81 -6.67
C VAL A 64 4.56 8.26 -6.28
N VAL A 65 5.66 8.93 -5.94
CA VAL A 65 5.64 10.39 -5.88
C VAL A 65 5.65 10.92 -7.31
N ILE A 66 4.62 11.67 -7.72
CA ILE A 66 4.41 12.14 -9.11
C ILE A 66 5.62 12.90 -9.68
N ARG A 67 6.47 13.49 -8.82
CA ARG A 67 7.70 14.17 -9.22
C ARG A 67 8.80 13.23 -9.76
N THR A 68 8.67 11.90 -9.60
CA THR A 68 9.66 10.91 -10.03
C THR A 68 9.19 10.10 -11.24
N GLY A 69 8.44 10.69 -12.17
CA GLY A 69 7.71 10.02 -13.26
C GLY A 69 8.51 9.16 -14.27
N LEU A 70 9.76 8.78 -13.99
CA LEU A 70 10.64 8.04 -14.90
C LEU A 70 11.53 7.01 -14.16
N THR A 71 11.10 6.46 -13.02
CA THR A 71 11.85 5.36 -12.40
C THR A 71 11.65 4.06 -13.19
N GLU A 72 12.62 3.14 -13.12
CA GLU A 72 12.50 1.79 -13.72
C GLU A 72 11.20 1.09 -13.29
N LYS A 73 10.75 1.32 -12.05
CA LYS A 73 9.50 0.77 -11.54
C LYS A 73 8.26 1.33 -12.27
N VAL A 74 8.24 2.63 -12.56
CA VAL A 74 7.15 3.25 -13.32
C VAL A 74 7.13 2.73 -14.76
N ILE A 75 8.31 2.68 -15.40
CA ILE A 75 8.44 2.22 -16.79
C ILE A 75 7.99 0.76 -16.93
N GLU A 76 8.42 -0.11 -16.02
CA GLU A 76 8.04 -1.53 -16.02
C GLU A 76 6.54 -1.72 -15.76
N SER A 77 5.94 -0.97 -14.82
CA SER A 77 4.50 -1.01 -14.57
C SER A 77 3.68 -0.56 -15.78
N ILE A 78 4.11 0.52 -16.46
CA ILE A 78 3.47 0.99 -17.71
C ILE A 78 3.56 -0.08 -18.80
N ARG A 79 4.71 -0.75 -18.96
CA ARG A 79 4.88 -1.82 -19.95
C ARG A 79 3.97 -3.02 -19.70
N ARG A 80 3.75 -3.37 -18.43
CA ARG A 80 2.89 -4.51 -18.06
C ARG A 80 1.40 -4.21 -18.26
N GLY A 81 0.98 -2.95 -18.16
CA GLY A 81 -0.38 -2.50 -18.46
C GLY A 81 -1.48 -2.98 -17.49
N ASN A 82 -1.14 -3.77 -16.48
CA ASN A 82 -2.06 -4.32 -15.48
C ASN A 82 -1.74 -3.86 -14.04
N VAL A 83 -1.01 -2.76 -13.90
CA VAL A 83 -0.61 -2.17 -12.62
C VAL A 83 -1.19 -0.77 -12.50
N GLU A 84 -1.97 -0.54 -11.46
CA GLU A 84 -2.51 0.78 -11.13
C GLU A 84 -1.39 1.66 -10.55
N ILE A 85 -1.12 2.81 -11.17
CA ILE A 85 -0.09 3.76 -10.70
C ILE A 85 -0.78 4.91 -9.98
N VAL A 86 -0.55 5.03 -8.67
CA VAL A 86 -1.24 6.00 -7.80
C VAL A 86 -0.26 6.79 -6.95
N GLY A 87 -0.68 7.95 -6.44
CA GLY A 87 0.08 8.72 -5.47
C GLY A 87 -0.11 8.24 -4.03
N PRO A 88 0.74 8.67 -3.06
CA PRO A 88 0.55 8.35 -1.64
C PRO A 88 -0.83 8.76 -1.09
N GLU A 89 -1.42 9.83 -1.66
CA GLU A 89 -2.76 10.30 -1.29
C GLU A 89 -3.86 9.24 -1.47
N TRP A 90 -3.72 8.33 -2.44
CA TRP A 90 -4.66 7.21 -2.61
C TRP A 90 -4.65 6.30 -1.38
N LEU A 91 -3.46 5.96 -0.87
CA LEU A 91 -3.32 5.14 0.33
C LEU A 91 -3.89 5.83 1.57
N TYR A 92 -3.71 7.15 1.67
CA TYR A 92 -4.27 7.94 2.78
C TYR A 92 -5.79 8.04 2.69
N ALA A 93 -6.34 8.22 1.49
CA ALA A 93 -7.78 8.20 1.28
C ALA A 93 -8.39 6.84 1.68
N CYS A 94 -7.74 5.73 1.30
CA CYS A 94 -8.15 4.39 1.72
C CYS A 94 -8.13 4.24 3.25
N ALA A 95 -7.11 4.77 3.91
CA ALA A 95 -6.98 4.73 5.37
C ALA A 95 -8.02 5.60 6.10
N SER A 96 -8.40 6.74 5.53
CA SER A 96 -9.39 7.65 6.12
C SER A 96 -10.82 7.16 5.93
N ARG A 97 -11.13 6.50 4.81
CA ARG A 97 -12.49 6.05 4.46
C ARG A 97 -12.77 4.60 4.83
N TRP A 98 -11.71 3.80 5.03
CA TRP A 98 -11.79 2.33 5.14
C TRP A 98 -12.47 1.70 3.93
N GLU A 99 -12.16 2.22 2.76
CA GLU A 99 -12.70 1.80 1.46
C GLU A 99 -11.56 1.88 0.44
N LYS A 100 -11.57 1.00 -0.56
CA LYS A 100 -10.62 1.10 -1.67
C LYS A 100 -11.04 2.28 -2.56
N ALA A 101 -10.19 3.30 -2.65
CA ALA A 101 -10.39 4.47 -3.51
C ALA A 101 -10.13 4.18 -4.98
#